data_AF-E0WT69-F1
#
_entry.id   AF-E0WT69-F1
#
_cell.length_a   1.000
_cell.length_b   1.000
_cell.length_c   1.000
_cell.angle_alpha   90.00
_cell.angle_beta   90.00
_cell.angle_gamma   90.00
#
_symmetry.space_group_name_H-M   'P 1'
#
loop_
_entity.id
_entity.type
_entity.pdbx_description
1 polymer ?
#
loop_
_entity_poly.entity_id
_entity_poly.type
_entity_poly.pdbx_seq_one_letter_code
_entity_poly.pdbx_strand_id
1 'polypeptide(L)'
;MCRKQERRKNKLDFDIWPQCGYSVVLTHWRDSMVDTIVKARVTPEAKVAAIANAQALGLNLSTVIRMVVNRLAVNVNLPADFFQPNRTTLQVISDLEKGVGVNRVNTVDDLKRDLYSVVMKF
;
A
#
# COMPACT_ATOMS: atom_id res chain seq x y z
N MET A 1 1.35 -51.02 -0.59
CA MET A 1 2.66 -50.31 -0.63
C MET A 1 2.73 -49.57 -1.96
N CYS A 2 2.30 -48.31 -2.02
CA CYS A 2 2.13 -47.56 -3.28
C CYS A 2 3.23 -46.50 -3.42
N ARG A 3 3.97 -46.64 -4.52
CA ARG A 3 5.10 -45.82 -4.95
C ARG A 3 4.64 -44.38 -5.22
N LYS A 4 5.32 -43.42 -4.61
CA LYS A 4 5.21 -41.99 -4.93
C LYS A 4 5.74 -41.77 -6.35
N GLN A 5 4.87 -41.51 -7.31
CA GLN A 5 5.30 -40.94 -8.60
C GLN A 5 4.97 -39.45 -8.61
N GLU A 6 6.04 -38.66 -8.62
CA GLU A 6 6.07 -37.22 -8.83
C GLU A 6 5.60 -36.90 -10.26
N ARG A 7 4.30 -36.67 -10.46
CA ARG A 7 3.81 -36.17 -11.76
C ARG A 7 3.96 -34.65 -11.80
N ARG A 8 4.83 -34.18 -12.72
CA ARG A 8 4.83 -32.80 -13.23
C ARG A 8 3.42 -32.44 -13.67
N LYS A 9 2.78 -31.50 -12.97
CA LYS A 9 1.45 -31.00 -13.35
C LYS A 9 1.59 -30.07 -14.55
N ASN A 10 1.52 -30.65 -15.75
CA ASN A 10 1.15 -29.89 -16.92
C ASN A 10 -0.37 -29.79 -17.00
N LYS A 11 -0.79 -28.60 -17.44
CA LYS A 11 -2.14 -28.06 -17.51
C LYS A 11 -3.03 -28.96 -18.38
N LEU A 12 -4.22 -29.30 -17.86
CA LEU A 12 -5.30 -30.06 -18.52
C LEU A 12 -5.13 -31.59 -18.50
N ASP A 13 -5.45 -32.22 -17.36
CA ASP A 13 -6.02 -33.57 -17.37
C ASP A 13 -6.97 -33.71 -16.19
N PHE A 14 -8.26 -33.79 -16.52
CA PHE A 14 -9.37 -34.00 -15.60
C PHE A 14 -9.71 -35.49 -15.64
N ASP A 15 -8.88 -36.31 -14.97
CA ASP A 15 -9.15 -37.74 -14.82
C ASP A 15 -10.19 -37.95 -13.71
N ILE A 16 -11.43 -38.14 -14.13
CA ILE A 16 -12.53 -38.61 -13.28
C ILE A 16 -12.28 -40.09 -13.03
N TRP A 17 -11.96 -40.46 -11.79
CA TRP A 17 -11.91 -41.87 -11.39
C TRP A 17 -13.08 -42.18 -10.44
N PRO A 18 -14.10 -42.96 -10.87
CA PRO A 18 -15.28 -43.18 -10.05
C PRO A 18 -15.22 -44.60 -9.46
N GLN A 19 -14.40 -44.88 -8.44
CA GLN A 19 -14.50 -46.14 -7.67
C GLN A 19 -13.99 -45.98 -6.23
N CYS A 20 -14.55 -45.03 -5.47
CA CYS A 20 -14.58 -45.09 -4.01
C CYS A 20 -15.60 -44.07 -3.52
N GLY A 21 -16.58 -44.54 -2.75
CA GLY A 21 -17.70 -43.73 -2.25
C GLY A 21 -17.20 -42.45 -1.60
N TYR A 22 -17.63 -41.32 -2.14
CA TYR A 22 -17.45 -40.02 -1.51
C TYR A 22 -18.82 -39.55 -1.05
N SER A 23 -18.93 -39.29 0.25
CA SER A 23 -20.03 -38.51 0.79
C SER A 23 -20.05 -37.16 0.07
N VAL A 24 -21.16 -36.86 -0.62
CA VAL A 24 -21.41 -35.52 -1.14
C VAL A 24 -21.75 -34.65 0.06
N VAL A 25 -20.73 -34.11 0.73
CA VAL A 25 -20.93 -32.87 1.47
C VAL A 25 -21.22 -31.84 0.39
N LEU A 26 -22.47 -31.37 0.34
CA LEU A 26 -22.91 -30.24 -0.46
C LEU A 26 -22.10 -29.01 -0.03
N THR A 27 -20.89 -28.95 -0.53
CA THR A 27 -20.11 -27.75 -0.55
C THR A 27 -20.59 -26.96 -1.75
N HIS A 28 -21.75 -26.32 -1.57
CA HIS A 28 -21.92 -25.01 -2.18
C HIS A 28 -20.91 -24.07 -1.49
N TRP A 29 -19.61 -24.26 -1.76
CA TRP A 29 -18.61 -23.27 -1.42
C TRP A 29 -18.92 -22.10 -2.32
N ARG A 30 -19.68 -21.17 -1.73
CA ARG A 30 -19.73 -19.77 -2.04
C ARG A 30 -18.42 -19.40 -2.72
N ASP A 31 -18.53 -19.14 -4.02
CA ASP A 31 -17.55 -18.38 -4.76
C ASP A 31 -17.58 -16.97 -4.15
N SER A 32 -16.92 -16.79 -3.00
CA SER A 32 -16.73 -15.48 -2.40
C SER A 32 -15.27 -15.13 -2.56
N MET A 33 -14.99 -14.38 -3.62
CA MET A 33 -13.84 -13.48 -3.77
C MET A 33 -12.50 -14.08 -3.30
N VAL A 34 -11.69 -14.52 -4.26
CA VAL A 34 -10.24 -14.71 -4.14
C VAL A 34 -9.63 -13.79 -3.07
N ASP A 35 -9.19 -14.37 -1.95
CA ASP A 35 -8.50 -13.62 -0.90
C ASP A 35 -7.14 -13.16 -1.44
N THR A 36 -7.05 -11.89 -1.85
CA THR A 36 -5.82 -11.29 -2.36
C THR A 36 -4.93 -10.82 -1.21
N ILE A 37 -3.71 -11.36 -1.16
CA ILE A 37 -2.74 -11.10 -0.10
C ILE A 37 -1.92 -9.85 -0.40
N VAL A 38 -1.87 -8.91 0.54
CA VAL A 38 -0.93 -7.77 0.52
C VAL A 38 0.43 -8.20 1.06
N LYS A 39 1.50 -8.02 0.26
CA LYS A 39 2.89 -8.31 0.65
C LYS A 39 3.77 -7.09 0.42
N ALA A 40 4.51 -6.68 1.45
CA ALA A 40 5.49 -5.60 1.38
C ALA A 40 6.73 -5.97 2.21
N ARG A 41 7.91 -5.49 1.77
CA ARG A 41 9.14 -5.62 2.56
C ARG A 41 9.18 -4.51 3.61
N VAL A 42 9.47 -4.90 4.85
CA VAL A 42 9.69 -4.00 5.99
C VAL A 42 10.86 -4.54 6.81
N THR A 43 11.54 -3.68 7.57
CA THR A 43 12.58 -4.17 8.47
C THR A 43 11.97 -4.97 9.62
N PRO A 44 12.68 -5.96 10.19
CA PRO A 44 12.18 -6.72 11.34
C PRO A 44 11.80 -5.84 12.52
N GLU A 45 12.60 -4.81 12.79
CA GLU A 45 12.42 -3.86 13.89
C GLU A 45 11.13 -3.06 13.71
N ALA A 46 10.90 -2.55 12.49
CA ALA A 46 9.68 -1.82 12.16
C ALA A 46 8.43 -2.71 12.30
N LYS A 47 8.52 -3.99 11.88
CA LYS A 47 7.41 -4.94 12.02
C LYS A 47 7.05 -5.18 13.49
N VAL A 48 8.04 -5.41 14.35
CA VAL A 48 7.81 -5.66 15.78
C VAL A 48 7.20 -4.43 16.45
N ALA A 49 7.76 -3.24 16.20
CA ALA A 49 7.23 -1.99 16.74
C ALA A 49 5.78 -1.72 16.27
N ALA A 50 5.49 -1.94 14.98
CA ALA A 50 4.15 -1.75 14.44
C ALA A 50 3.12 -2.71 15.05
N ILE A 51 3.49 -3.96 15.33
CA ILE A 51 2.62 -4.92 16.00
C ILE A 51 2.31 -4.44 17.43
N ALA A 52 3.32 -4.03 18.19
CA ALA A 52 3.14 -3.56 19.56
C ALA A 52 2.25 -2.30 19.62
N ASN A 53 2.49 -1.33 18.74
CA ASN A 53 1.70 -0.10 18.68
C ASN A 53 0.25 -0.37 18.27
N ALA A 54 0.03 -1.27 17.29
CA ALA A 54 -1.32 -1.65 16.90
C ALA A 54 -2.07 -2.33 18.07
N GLN A 55 -1.40 -3.23 18.80
CA GLN A 55 -1.98 -3.91 19.96
C GLN A 55 -2.31 -2.95 21.10
N ALA A 56 -1.48 -1.92 21.33
CA ALA A 56 -1.77 -0.88 22.32
C ALA A 56 -3.07 -0.09 22.00
N LEU A 57 -3.44 -0.02 20.71
CA LEU A 57 -4.70 0.56 20.25
C LEU A 57 -5.86 -0.47 20.21
N GLY A 58 -5.63 -1.72 20.63
CA GLY A 58 -6.60 -2.81 20.53
C GLY A 58 -6.80 -3.34 19.11
N LEU A 59 -5.87 -3.08 18.19
CA LEU A 59 -5.94 -3.46 16.79
C LEU A 59 -4.88 -4.52 16.45
N ASN A 60 -5.21 -5.38 15.48
CA ASN A 60 -4.21 -6.22 14.83
C ASN A 60 -3.58 -5.43 13.67
N LEU A 61 -2.27 -5.62 13.42
CA LEU A 61 -1.57 -5.06 12.28
C LEU A 61 -2.28 -5.35 10.94
N SER A 62 -2.85 -6.55 10.76
CA SER A 62 -3.63 -6.87 9.55
C SER A 62 -4.88 -5.99 9.40
N THR A 63 -5.53 -5.63 10.51
CA THR A 63 -6.68 -4.72 10.50
C THR A 63 -6.26 -3.31 10.08
N VAL A 64 -5.13 -2.83 10.61
CA VAL A 64 -4.57 -1.53 10.23
C VAL A 64 -4.23 -1.49 8.74
N ILE A 65 -3.57 -2.53 8.21
CA ILE A 65 -3.23 -2.60 6.77
C ILE A 65 -4.51 -2.54 5.91
N ARG A 66 -5.54 -3.33 6.26
CA ARG A 66 -6.82 -3.32 5.54
C ARG A 66 -7.50 -1.96 5.59
N MET A 67 -7.50 -1.28 6.73
CA MET A 67 -8.07 0.06 6.86
C MET A 67 -7.39 1.06 5.90
N VAL A 68 -6.06 1.05 5.83
CA VAL A 68 -5.31 1.95 4.94
C VAL A 68 -5.59 1.63 3.47
N VAL A 69 -5.55 0.35 3.08
CA VAL A 69 -5.84 -0.08 1.71
C VAL A 69 -7.26 0.31 1.30
N ASN A 70 -8.25 0.07 2.17
CA ASN A 70 -9.65 0.42 1.89
C ASN A 70 -9.85 1.93 1.84
N ARG A 71 -9.14 2.70 2.68
CA ARG A 71 -9.21 4.15 2.65
C ARG A 71 -8.69 4.69 1.32
N LEU A 72 -7.57 4.16 0.84
CA LEU A 72 -6.98 4.51 -0.46
C LEU A 72 -7.87 4.15 -1.64
N ALA A 73 -8.64 3.06 -1.54
CA ALA A 73 -9.60 2.67 -2.56
C ALA A 73 -10.76 3.67 -2.71
N VAL A 74 -11.10 4.40 -1.64
CA VAL A 74 -12.18 5.41 -1.66
C VAL A 74 -11.64 6.81 -1.92
N ASN A 75 -10.50 7.17 -1.32
CA ASN A 75 -9.92 8.51 -1.39
C ASN A 75 -8.41 8.43 -1.58
N VAL A 76 -7.86 9.31 -2.42
CA VAL A 76 -6.41 9.37 -2.73
C VAL A 76 -5.57 9.93 -1.57
N ASN A 77 -6.19 10.30 -0.44
CA ASN A 77 -5.52 10.98 0.65
C ASN A 77 -5.13 10.02 1.78
N LEU A 78 -3.82 9.93 2.05
CA LEU A 78 -3.29 9.38 3.29
C LEU A 78 -3.35 10.44 4.40
N PRO A 79 -3.36 10.02 5.69
CA PRO A 79 -3.24 10.98 6.78
C PRO A 79 -1.95 11.79 6.62
N ALA A 80 -2.03 13.11 6.79
CA ALA A 80 -0.93 14.03 6.50
C ALA A 80 0.36 13.65 7.28
N ASP A 81 0.21 13.09 8.48
CA ASP A 81 1.30 12.67 9.35
C ASP A 81 2.17 11.53 8.77
N PHE A 82 1.70 10.84 7.73
CA PHE A 82 2.51 9.85 7.01
C PHE A 82 3.58 10.51 6.12
N PHE A 83 3.41 11.78 5.78
CA PHE A 83 4.34 12.53 4.96
C PHE A 83 5.22 13.40 5.84
N GLN A 84 6.45 12.96 6.08
CA GLN A 84 7.49 13.89 6.53
C GLN A 84 8.09 14.58 5.29
N PRO A 85 8.21 15.92 5.28
CA PRO A 85 8.89 16.63 4.20
C PRO A 85 10.28 16.04 4.00
N ASN A 86 10.67 15.87 2.74
CA ASN A 86 12.00 15.35 2.43
C ASN A 86 13.08 16.37 2.84
N ARG A 87 14.34 15.92 2.90
CA ARG A 87 15.47 16.76 3.33
C ARG A 87 15.60 18.05 2.50
N THR A 88 15.35 17.98 1.20
CA THR A 88 15.42 19.14 0.30
C THR A 88 14.34 20.16 0.64
N THR A 89 13.10 19.72 0.86
CA THR A 89 12.00 20.60 1.28
C THR A 89 12.32 21.25 2.62
N LEU A 90 12.82 20.49 3.59
CA LEU A 90 13.22 21.04 4.90
C LEU A 90 14.35 22.08 4.80
N GLN A 91 15.32 21.84 3.90
CA GLN A 91 16.38 22.81 3.62
C GLN A 91 15.83 24.10 3.02
N VAL A 92 14.98 23.99 1.99
CA VAL A 92 14.34 25.15 1.37
C VAL A 92 13.52 25.94 2.39
N ILE A 93 12.78 25.27 3.29
CA ILE A 93 12.06 25.96 4.37
C ILE A 93 13.01 26.75 5.26
N SER A 94 14.10 26.12 5.73
CA SER A 94 15.12 26.77 6.56
C SER A 94 15.80 27.96 5.86
N ASP A 95 16.05 27.85 4.55
CA ASP A 95 16.64 28.92 3.75
C ASP A 95 15.65 30.08 3.57
N LEU A 96 14.38 29.78 3.29
CA LEU A 96 13.32 30.78 3.21
C LEU A 96 13.12 31.52 4.54
N GLU A 97 13.18 30.83 5.68
CA GLU A 97 13.11 31.43 7.03
C GLU A 97 14.28 32.37 7.30
N LYS A 98 15.46 32.07 6.77
CA LYS A 98 16.66 32.93 6.84
C LYS A 98 16.65 34.05 5.81
N GLY A 99 15.64 34.13 4.95
CA GLY A 99 15.54 35.12 3.87
C GLY A 99 16.39 34.79 2.63
N VAL A 100 16.95 33.58 2.53
CA VAL A 100 17.72 33.13 1.38
C VAL A 100 16.77 32.63 0.29
N GLY A 101 16.93 33.15 -0.93
CA GLY A 101 16.10 32.75 -2.07
C GLY A 101 14.65 33.24 -2.02
N VAL A 102 14.31 34.17 -1.12
CA VAL A 102 12.96 34.74 -1.01
C VAL A 102 12.78 35.85 -2.04
N ASN A 103 11.88 35.65 -3.01
CA ASN A 103 11.39 36.72 -3.88
C ASN A 103 10.17 37.39 -3.23
N ARG A 104 10.16 38.73 -3.20
CA ARG A 104 9.05 39.52 -2.67
C ARG A 104 8.39 40.30 -3.80
N VAL A 105 7.07 40.19 -3.85
CA VAL A 105 6.22 40.86 -4.84
C VAL A 105 5.10 41.60 -4.09
N ASN A 106 4.69 42.74 -4.62
CA ASN A 106 3.77 43.64 -3.93
C ASN A 106 2.30 43.37 -4.24
N THR A 107 2.01 42.67 -5.34
CA THR A 107 0.65 42.36 -5.78
C THR A 107 0.50 40.90 -6.18
N VAL A 108 -0.73 40.40 -6.14
CA VAL A 108 -1.05 39.03 -6.58
C VAL A 108 -0.79 38.85 -8.08
N ASP A 109 -0.98 39.90 -8.89
CA ASP A 109 -0.73 39.86 -10.33
C ASP A 109 0.78 39.74 -10.64
N ASP A 110 1.62 40.44 -9.87
CA ASP A 110 3.08 40.30 -9.98
C ASP A 110 3.55 38.90 -9.57
N LEU A 111 2.97 38.31 -8.52
CA LEU A 111 3.27 36.94 -8.10
C LEU A 111 2.95 35.92 -9.20
N LYS A 112 1.75 36.04 -9.79
CA LYS A 112 1.32 35.16 -10.89
C LYS A 112 2.25 35.29 -12.09
N ARG A 113 2.64 36.51 -12.45
CA ARG A 113 3.56 36.76 -13.56
C ARG A 113 4.92 36.11 -13.32
N ASP A 114 5.46 36.21 -12.10
CA ASP A 114 6.71 35.57 -11.71
C ASP A 114 6.62 34.03 -11.83
N LEU A 115 5.62 33.42 -11.18
CA LEU A 115 5.43 31.96 -11.18
C LEU A 115 5.18 31.39 -12.59
N TYR A 116 4.34 32.03 -13.40
CA TYR A 116 4.06 31.55 -14.77
C TYR A 116 5.25 31.71 -15.71
N SER A 117 6.14 32.68 -15.48
CA SER A 117 7.37 32.81 -16.26
C SER A 117 8.36 31.65 -16.04
N VAL A 118 8.31 31.02 -14.86
CA VAL A 118 9.14 29.86 -14.49
C VAL A 118 8.58 28.56 -15.08
N VAL A 119 7.25 28.40 -15.12
CA VAL A 119 6.62 27.17 -15.65
C VAL A 119 6.81 27.00 -17.16
N MET A 120 6.94 28.09 -17.94
CA MET A 120 7.20 28.01 -19.39
C MET A 120 8.67 27.81 -19.79
N LYS A 121 9.56 27.51 -18.83
CA LYS A 121 11.00 27.24 -19.08
C LYS A 121 11.39 25.76 -19.03
N PHE A 122 10.44 24.86 -18.80
CA PHE A 122 10.63 23.40 -18.82
C PHE A 122 9.88 22.79 -20.01
#